data_AF-A0A6G4U9Y6-F1
#
_entry.id   AF-A0A6G4U9Y6-F1
#
_cell.length_a   1.000
_cell.length_b   1.000
_cell.length_c   1.000
_cell.angle_alpha   90.00
_cell.angle_beta   90.00
_cell.angle_gamma   90.00
#
_symmetry.space_group_name_H-M   'P 1'
#
loop_
_entity.id
_entity.type
_entity.pdbx_description
1 polymer ?
#
loop_
_entity_poly.entity_id
_entity_poly.type
_entity_poly.pdbx_seq_one_letter_code
_entity_poly.pdbx_strand_id
1 'polypeptide(L)'
;VPDGYVPLPLHPWQAREVAARPAVARLLHAGLLHDLGPHGAPWHPTSSVRTVCRPGSPAMLKLSLGLRITNSRRENLRKELQRGTEVHRLLRAGLGEEWRKAVAAAGPPGGQGFDIVRDPAWLAVDTEDGEQLPGLDVVIRHQPFAAEDDALCIAALTSPQPAPGRRGMRSRLQEVIERLAESTGRPTAAVSAEWFLRYLETVVRPVLWLDAHAGVALEAHQQNTLVLLDADGWPAGGRYRDNQGYYFRTSHREALQRRLPGIGVESDSYVSDEVTDERFAYYLGINNILGLIGAFGSTGLCGERVLLAACRRFLTEAAGPADPGEPVSPLPARLLETATLRCKANLLTRLHGLDELVGPVDTQSVYVTIKNPLAA
;
A
#
# COMPACT_ATOMS: atom_id res chain seq x y z
N VAL A 1 -12.91 -5.47 31.13
CA VAL A 1 -11.94 -4.37 31.35
C VAL A 1 -12.43 -3.60 32.56
N PRO A 2 -11.55 -3.23 33.51
CA PRO A 2 -11.95 -2.47 34.70
C PRO A 2 -12.60 -1.13 34.33
N ASP A 3 -13.46 -0.61 35.19
CA ASP A 3 -14.10 0.69 34.99
C ASP A 3 -13.05 1.81 34.92
N GLY A 4 -13.21 2.74 33.97
CA GLY A 4 -12.26 3.82 33.72
C GLY A 4 -11.08 3.47 32.80
N TYR A 5 -11.00 2.22 32.30
CA TYR A 5 -9.95 1.79 31.38
C TYR A 5 -10.50 1.46 29.98
N VAL A 6 -9.64 1.60 28.97
CA VAL A 6 -9.91 1.19 27.58
C VAL A 6 -9.07 -0.05 27.23
N PRO A 7 -9.62 -1.04 26.51
CA PRO A 7 -8.80 -2.16 26.01
C PRO A 7 -7.75 -1.67 25.02
N LEU A 8 -6.49 -2.02 25.27
CA LEU A 8 -5.37 -1.76 24.37
C LEU A 8 -4.86 -3.08 23.77
N PRO A 9 -5.13 -3.39 22.49
CA PRO A 9 -4.62 -4.60 21.87
C PRO A 9 -3.13 -4.47 21.51
N LEU A 10 -2.37 -5.52 21.82
CA LEU A 10 -0.95 -5.62 21.47
C LEU A 10 -0.63 -6.94 20.79
N HIS A 11 0.44 -6.94 19.99
CA HIS A 11 1.01 -8.18 19.49
C HIS A 11 1.60 -8.96 20.69
N PRO A 12 1.37 -10.29 20.85
CA PRO A 12 1.82 -11.01 22.04
C PRO A 12 3.33 -10.94 22.31
N TRP A 13 4.14 -10.94 21.25
CA TRP A 13 5.59 -10.70 21.37
C TRP A 13 5.90 -9.28 21.86
N GLN A 14 5.18 -8.28 21.35
CA GLN A 14 5.38 -6.88 21.71
C GLN A 14 5.02 -6.64 23.17
N ALA A 15 3.91 -7.20 23.65
CA ALA A 15 3.46 -7.07 25.04
C ALA A 15 4.54 -7.52 26.04
N ARG A 16 5.22 -8.64 25.76
CA ARG A 16 6.33 -9.14 26.59
C ARG A 16 7.53 -8.20 26.59
N GLU A 17 7.91 -7.71 25.42
CA GLU A 17 9.07 -6.84 25.23
C GLU A 17 8.87 -5.44 25.81
N VAL A 18 7.69 -4.84 25.65
CA VAL A 18 7.42 -3.50 26.15
C VAL A 18 7.28 -3.47 27.67
N ALA A 19 6.80 -4.54 28.30
CA ALA A 19 6.65 -4.62 29.74
C ALA A 19 7.99 -4.47 30.48
N ALA A 20 9.11 -4.88 29.87
CA ALA A 20 10.45 -4.73 30.43
C ALA A 20 11.01 -3.29 30.31
N ARG A 21 10.36 -2.39 29.55
CA ARG A 21 10.82 -1.00 29.40
C ARG A 21 10.51 -0.21 30.67
N PRO A 22 11.47 0.57 31.22
CA PRO A 22 11.28 1.25 32.52
C PRO A 22 10.02 2.11 32.62
N ALA A 23 9.66 2.84 31.57
CA ALA A 23 8.47 3.68 31.58
C ALA A 23 7.15 2.87 31.63
N VAL A 24 7.08 1.78 30.87
CA VAL A 24 5.91 0.88 30.87
C VAL A 24 5.81 0.12 32.20
N ALA A 25 6.94 -0.35 32.74
CA ALA A 25 7.00 -1.01 34.03
C ALA A 25 6.49 -0.10 35.17
N ARG A 26 6.78 1.21 35.12
CA ARG A 26 6.23 2.19 36.06
C ARG A 26 4.71 2.29 35.96
N LEU A 27 4.14 2.38 34.76
CA LEU A 27 2.69 2.43 34.57
C LEU A 27 1.99 1.15 35.06
N LEU A 28 2.60 -0.02 34.83
CA LEU A 28 2.12 -1.30 35.36
C LEU A 28 2.14 -1.30 36.89
N HIS A 29 3.24 -0.87 37.51
CA HIS A 29 3.37 -0.82 38.97
C HIS A 29 2.39 0.17 39.62
N ALA A 30 2.15 1.31 38.96
CA ALA A 30 1.20 2.33 39.41
C ALA A 30 -0.27 1.94 39.18
N GLY A 31 -0.55 0.81 38.52
CA GLY A 31 -1.92 0.40 38.17
C GLY A 31 -2.57 1.26 37.07
N LEU A 32 -1.78 2.03 36.31
CA LEU A 32 -2.25 2.82 35.17
C LEU A 32 -2.30 2.00 33.87
N LEU A 33 -1.54 0.91 33.82
CA LEU A 33 -1.63 -0.12 32.79
C LEU A 33 -1.86 -1.47 33.46
N HIS A 34 -2.73 -2.31 32.87
CA HIS A 34 -3.02 -3.65 33.37
C HIS A 34 -2.73 -4.68 32.29
N ASP A 35 -1.84 -5.64 32.58
CA ASP A 35 -1.65 -6.79 31.70
C ASP A 35 -2.80 -7.78 31.90
N LEU A 36 -3.68 -7.84 30.90
CA LEU A 36 -4.78 -8.79 30.90
C LEU A 36 -4.37 -10.14 30.32
N GLY A 37 -3.20 -10.29 29.70
CA GLY A 37 -2.79 -11.50 28.99
C GLY A 37 -3.57 -11.75 27.68
N PRO A 38 -3.27 -12.84 26.94
CA PRO A 38 -3.95 -13.15 25.68
C PRO A 38 -5.44 -13.47 25.86
N HIS A 39 -6.31 -12.74 25.18
CA HIS A 39 -7.76 -12.85 25.31
C HIS A 39 -8.48 -12.76 23.95
N GLY A 40 -9.63 -13.43 23.84
CA GLY A 40 -10.53 -13.32 22.69
C GLY A 40 -10.30 -14.36 21.58
N ALA A 41 -11.00 -14.16 20.46
CA ALA A 41 -10.92 -15.00 19.28
C ALA A 41 -9.55 -14.90 18.57
N PRO A 42 -9.12 -15.93 17.83
CA PRO A 42 -7.86 -15.90 17.11
C PRO A 42 -7.85 -14.80 16.04
N TRP A 43 -6.67 -14.21 15.86
CA TRP A 43 -6.36 -13.23 14.82
C TRP A 43 -5.24 -13.78 13.94
N HIS A 44 -5.30 -13.49 12.65
CA HIS A 44 -4.36 -14.00 11.64
C HIS A 44 -3.44 -12.88 11.16
N PRO A 45 -2.11 -13.05 11.22
CA PRO A 45 -1.18 -12.08 10.68
C PRO A 45 -1.29 -12.02 9.16
N THR A 46 -1.28 -10.81 8.62
CA THR A 46 -1.17 -10.55 7.17
C THR A 46 0.30 -10.50 6.75
N SER A 47 0.56 -10.22 5.47
CA SER A 47 1.93 -10.19 4.92
C SER A 47 2.87 -9.16 5.56
N SER A 48 2.36 -8.19 6.33
CA SER A 48 3.19 -7.25 7.10
C SER A 48 3.59 -7.79 8.49
N VAL A 49 3.13 -9.00 8.85
CA VAL A 49 3.23 -9.67 10.16
C VAL A 49 2.45 -8.95 11.26
N ARG A 50 2.66 -7.64 11.42
CA ARG A 50 2.11 -6.82 12.50
C ARG A 50 0.67 -6.32 12.27
N THR A 51 0.17 -6.40 11.03
CA THR A 51 -1.26 -6.18 10.77
C THR A 51 -1.97 -7.52 10.84
N VAL A 52 -2.93 -7.63 11.74
CA VAL A 52 -3.72 -8.84 11.96
C VAL A 52 -5.16 -8.61 11.54
N CYS A 53 -5.78 -9.63 10.95
CA CYS A 53 -7.19 -9.62 10.58
C CYS A 53 -7.92 -10.81 11.21
N ARG A 54 -9.24 -10.70 11.32
CA ARG A 54 -10.11 -11.79 11.73
C ARG A 54 -11.27 -11.84 10.73
N PRO A 55 -11.51 -12.97 10.04
CA PRO A 55 -12.66 -13.12 9.16
C PRO A 55 -13.97 -12.76 9.89
N GLY A 56 -14.86 -12.03 9.20
CA GLY A 56 -16.13 -11.53 9.77
C GLY A 56 -16.00 -10.37 10.78
N SER A 57 -14.78 -9.91 11.10
CA SER A 57 -14.59 -8.67 11.87
C SER A 57 -14.72 -7.46 10.95
N PRO A 58 -15.34 -6.34 11.39
CA PRO A 58 -15.36 -5.10 10.61
C PRO A 58 -14.00 -4.38 10.61
N ALA A 59 -13.05 -4.84 11.43
CA ALA A 59 -11.75 -4.21 11.59
C ALA A 59 -10.57 -5.20 11.57
N MET A 60 -9.46 -4.71 11.00
CA MET A 60 -8.10 -5.21 11.21
C MET A 60 -7.40 -4.35 12.26
N LEU A 61 -6.31 -4.88 12.85
CA LEU A 61 -5.46 -4.15 13.78
C LEU A 61 -4.04 -4.10 13.23
N LYS A 62 -3.45 -2.91 13.06
CA LYS A 62 -2.01 -2.76 12.77
C LYS A 62 -1.30 -2.39 14.07
N LEU A 63 -0.62 -3.39 14.62
CA LEU A 63 0.01 -3.36 15.94
C LEU A 63 1.46 -2.88 15.83
N SER A 64 1.97 -2.19 16.84
CA SER A 64 3.41 -1.98 16.96
C SER A 64 4.14 -3.32 17.17
N LEU A 65 5.30 -3.47 16.55
CA LEU A 65 6.15 -4.65 16.64
C LEU A 65 7.63 -4.22 16.57
N GLY A 66 8.33 -4.28 17.70
CA GLY A 66 9.71 -3.86 17.89
C GLY A 66 10.77 -4.64 17.12
N LEU A 67 10.36 -5.54 16.22
CA LEU A 67 11.20 -6.32 15.33
C LEU A 67 11.57 -5.53 14.07
N ARG A 68 12.74 -5.85 13.52
CA ARG A 68 13.16 -5.35 12.22
C ARG A 68 12.67 -6.30 11.12
N ILE A 69 11.84 -5.79 10.23
CA ILE A 69 11.33 -6.53 9.06
C ILE A 69 11.76 -5.76 7.83
N THR A 70 12.57 -6.41 6.99
CA THR A 70 13.32 -5.82 5.88
C THR A 70 14.21 -4.66 6.34
N ASN A 71 13.91 -3.42 5.92
CA ASN A 71 14.76 -2.26 6.13
C ASN A 71 14.34 -1.39 7.32
N SER A 72 13.29 -1.76 8.06
CA SER A 72 12.73 -0.92 9.12
C SER A 72 12.37 -1.68 10.38
N ARG A 73 12.51 -1.02 11.54
CA ARG A 73 11.81 -1.44 12.76
C ARG A 73 10.31 -1.23 12.57
N ARG A 74 9.48 -2.10 13.14
CA ARG A 74 8.03 -2.10 12.89
C ARG A 74 7.21 -1.61 14.08
N GLU A 75 7.72 -0.64 14.83
CA GLU A 75 6.90 0.17 15.75
C GLU A 75 6.18 1.26 14.95
N ASN A 76 4.93 1.56 15.32
CA ASN A 76 4.21 2.67 14.69
C ASN A 76 4.71 3.99 15.28
N LEU A 77 4.77 5.04 14.47
CA LEU A 77 5.09 6.39 14.93
C LEU A 77 3.82 7.24 15.04
N ARG A 78 3.75 8.15 16.02
CA ARG A 78 2.54 8.98 16.24
C ARG A 78 2.12 9.76 14.99
N LYS A 79 3.09 10.31 14.25
CA LYS A 79 2.85 10.99 12.96
C LYS A 79 2.16 10.09 11.91
N GLU A 80 2.45 8.80 11.90
CA GLU A 80 1.85 7.83 10.99
C GLU A 80 0.42 7.47 11.41
N LEU A 81 0.16 7.41 12.72
CA LEU A 81 -1.19 7.24 13.26
C LEU A 81 -2.10 8.41 12.84
N GLN A 82 -1.59 9.64 13.02
CA GLN A 82 -2.25 10.87 12.56
C GLN A 82 -2.49 10.84 11.05
N ARG A 83 -1.47 10.49 10.25
CA ARG A 83 -1.56 10.38 8.78
C ARG A 83 -2.72 9.50 8.32
N GLY A 84 -2.89 8.33 8.94
CA GLY A 84 -4.00 7.42 8.64
C GLY A 84 -5.37 8.07 8.84
N THR A 85 -5.55 8.74 9.98
CA THR A 85 -6.82 9.44 10.30
C THR A 85 -7.05 10.68 9.44
N GLU A 86 -6.00 11.41 9.09
CA GLU A 86 -6.08 12.57 8.21
C GLU A 86 -6.53 12.17 6.81
N VAL A 87 -5.93 11.13 6.22
CA VAL A 87 -6.35 10.61 4.91
C VAL A 87 -7.78 10.08 4.95
N HIS A 88 -8.18 9.40 6.04
CA HIS A 88 -9.57 9.01 6.25
C HIS A 88 -10.52 10.22 6.20
N ARG A 89 -10.20 11.31 6.91
CA ARG A 89 -11.00 12.55 6.93
C ARG A 89 -11.00 13.27 5.59
N LEU A 90 -9.83 13.39 4.93
CA LEU A 90 -9.69 14.02 3.62
C LEU A 90 -10.64 13.38 2.60
N LEU A 91 -10.65 12.05 2.57
CA LEU A 91 -11.51 11.30 1.66
C LEU A 91 -12.99 11.39 2.04
N ARG A 92 -13.33 11.60 3.31
CA ARG A 92 -14.71 11.90 3.76
C ARG A 92 -15.13 13.33 3.45
N ALA A 93 -14.19 14.26 3.30
CA ALA A 93 -14.41 15.65 2.92
C ALA A 93 -14.62 15.83 1.39
N GLY A 94 -15.24 14.85 0.72
CA GLY A 94 -15.59 14.90 -0.70
C GLY A 94 -14.58 14.22 -1.64
N LEU A 95 -13.28 14.21 -1.35
CA LEU A 95 -12.27 13.64 -2.26
C LEU A 95 -12.55 12.17 -2.61
N GLY A 96 -13.02 11.37 -1.64
CA GLY A 96 -13.33 9.96 -1.88
C GLY A 96 -14.53 9.76 -2.80
N GLU A 97 -15.50 10.67 -2.80
CA GLU A 97 -16.64 10.60 -3.72
C GLU A 97 -16.23 11.00 -5.14
N GLU A 98 -15.47 12.09 -5.29
CA GLU A 98 -14.88 12.52 -6.57
C GLU A 98 -14.06 11.39 -7.19
N TRP A 99 -13.18 10.76 -6.38
CA TRP A 99 -12.33 9.68 -6.84
C TRP A 99 -13.14 8.45 -7.27
N ARG A 100 -14.13 8.02 -6.47
CA ARG A 100 -14.98 6.88 -6.86
C ARG A 100 -15.78 7.14 -8.13
N LYS A 101 -16.26 8.37 -8.34
CA LYS A 101 -16.95 8.75 -9.58
C LYS A 101 -16.01 8.65 -10.79
N ALA A 102 -14.79 9.18 -10.67
CA ALA A 102 -13.79 9.09 -11.73
C ALA A 102 -13.40 7.63 -12.04
N VAL A 103 -13.19 6.81 -11.00
CA VAL A 103 -12.87 5.39 -11.15
C VAL A 103 -14.03 4.62 -11.79
N ALA A 104 -15.28 4.90 -11.42
CA ALA A 104 -16.44 4.25 -12.01
C ALA A 104 -16.67 4.67 -13.48
N ALA A 105 -16.32 5.91 -13.85
CA ALA A 105 -16.44 6.40 -15.22
C ALA A 105 -15.38 5.80 -16.16
N ALA A 106 -14.16 5.57 -15.66
CA ALA A 106 -13.08 4.99 -16.45
C ALA A 106 -13.02 3.45 -16.40
N GLY A 107 -13.59 2.84 -15.35
CA GLY A 107 -13.54 1.40 -15.11
C GLY A 107 -14.58 0.60 -15.90
N PRO A 108 -14.45 -0.73 -15.91
CA PRO A 108 -15.45 -1.59 -16.53
C PRO A 108 -16.79 -1.49 -15.79
N PRO A 109 -17.94 -1.55 -16.51
CA PRO A 109 -19.26 -1.58 -15.88
C PRO A 109 -19.37 -2.72 -14.85
N GLY A 110 -19.87 -2.42 -13.65
CA GLY A 110 -20.01 -3.41 -12.58
C GLY A 110 -18.70 -3.78 -11.87
N GLY A 111 -17.59 -3.08 -12.14
CA GLY A 111 -16.34 -3.26 -11.41
C GLY A 111 -16.46 -2.94 -9.91
N GLN A 112 -15.62 -3.59 -9.10
CA GLN A 112 -15.53 -3.40 -7.64
C GLN A 112 -14.81 -2.09 -7.23
N GLY A 113 -14.33 -1.34 -8.23
CA GLY A 113 -13.67 -0.04 -8.08
C GLY A 113 -12.34 -0.10 -7.34
N PHE A 114 -11.75 1.07 -7.12
CA PHE A 114 -10.52 1.25 -6.35
C PHE A 114 -10.75 2.16 -5.15
N ASP A 115 -10.20 1.79 -4.00
CA ASP A 115 -10.26 2.62 -2.78
C ASP A 115 -9.08 2.32 -1.85
N ILE A 116 -8.90 3.14 -0.83
CA ILE A 116 -7.96 2.93 0.26
C ILE A 116 -8.63 2.08 1.35
N VAL A 117 -7.89 1.12 1.91
CA VAL A 117 -8.24 0.45 3.16
C VAL A 117 -8.04 1.44 4.31
N ARG A 118 -9.14 1.94 4.87
CA ARG A 118 -9.14 3.13 5.72
C ARG A 118 -8.66 2.85 7.14
N ASP A 119 -7.97 3.83 7.71
CA ASP A 119 -7.49 3.84 9.10
C ASP A 119 -8.22 4.94 9.89
N PRO A 120 -9.48 4.72 10.29
CA PRO A 120 -10.32 5.74 10.93
C PRO A 120 -9.87 6.14 12.34
N ALA A 121 -9.12 5.28 13.04
CA ALA A 121 -8.81 5.48 14.45
C ALA A 121 -7.51 4.77 14.84
N TRP A 122 -6.95 5.18 15.97
CA TRP A 122 -5.79 4.57 16.59
C TRP A 122 -5.88 4.74 18.11
N LEU A 123 -5.12 3.93 18.84
CA LEU A 123 -4.88 4.06 20.28
C LEU A 123 -3.38 4.11 20.50
N ALA A 124 -2.97 4.86 21.52
CA ALA A 124 -1.60 4.89 21.98
C ALA A 124 -1.56 5.32 23.46
N VAL A 125 -0.39 5.22 24.07
CA VAL A 125 -0.18 5.53 25.48
C VAL A 125 0.95 6.53 25.59
N ASP A 126 0.74 7.52 26.45
CA ASP A 126 1.73 8.52 26.83
C ASP A 126 1.98 8.40 28.34
N THR A 127 3.11 8.89 28.83
CA THR A 127 3.37 9.03 30.27
C THR A 127 2.50 10.15 30.87
N GLU A 128 2.45 10.26 32.19
CA GLU A 128 1.76 11.37 32.87
C GLU A 128 2.36 12.74 32.48
N ASP A 129 3.65 12.78 32.16
CA ASP A 129 4.35 13.98 31.66
C ASP A 129 4.10 14.25 30.16
N GLY A 130 3.31 13.41 29.49
CA GLY A 130 2.96 13.54 28.08
C GLY A 130 4.00 12.97 27.10
N GLU A 131 4.99 12.22 27.58
CA GLU A 131 5.97 11.56 26.71
C GLU A 131 5.33 10.34 26.02
N GLN A 132 5.48 10.23 24.70
CA GLN A 132 4.96 9.08 23.96
C GLN A 132 5.65 7.79 24.39
N LEU A 133 4.91 6.69 24.47
CA LEU A 133 5.45 5.35 24.71
C LEU A 133 5.39 4.48 23.44
N PRO A 134 6.42 4.53 22.58
CA PRO A 134 6.49 3.72 21.38
C PRO A 134 6.32 2.24 21.71
N GLY A 135 5.61 1.55 20.84
CA GLY A 135 5.43 0.11 20.97
C GLY A 135 4.10 -0.30 21.60
N LEU A 136 3.37 0.65 22.18
CA LEU A 136 2.00 0.46 22.68
C LEU A 136 0.94 0.92 21.65
N ASP A 137 1.37 1.51 20.54
CA ASP A 137 0.48 2.08 19.53
C ASP A 137 -0.21 1.03 18.65
N VAL A 138 -1.49 1.25 18.36
CA VAL A 138 -2.30 0.44 17.44
C VAL A 138 -3.13 1.31 16.51
N VAL A 139 -3.19 0.94 15.24
CA VAL A 139 -4.15 1.48 14.28
C VAL A 139 -5.33 0.53 14.16
N ILE A 140 -6.54 1.08 14.23
CA ILE A 140 -7.79 0.38 13.91
C ILE A 140 -8.05 0.66 12.44
N ARG A 141 -8.02 -0.40 11.63
CA ARG A 141 -8.16 -0.37 10.17
C ARG A 141 -9.48 -1.02 9.79
N HIS A 142 -10.22 -0.46 8.84
CA HIS A 142 -11.41 -1.14 8.29
C HIS A 142 -11.02 -2.46 7.62
N GLN A 143 -11.87 -3.49 7.77
CA GLN A 143 -11.85 -4.71 6.97
C GLN A 143 -12.91 -4.59 5.87
N PRO A 144 -12.55 -4.17 4.64
CA PRO A 144 -13.52 -3.97 3.57
C PRO A 144 -13.79 -5.27 2.78
N PHE A 145 -13.26 -6.41 3.22
CA PHE A 145 -13.30 -7.67 2.48
C PHE A 145 -14.33 -8.62 3.09
N ALA A 146 -15.24 -9.10 2.26
CA ALA A 146 -16.14 -10.20 2.56
C ALA A 146 -15.38 -11.55 2.49
N ALA A 147 -16.04 -12.64 2.89
CA ALA A 147 -15.41 -13.96 2.93
C ALA A 147 -15.20 -14.55 1.52
N GLU A 148 -16.04 -14.12 0.58
CA GLU A 148 -16.10 -14.52 -0.81
C GLU A 148 -15.19 -13.68 -1.73
N ASP A 149 -14.64 -12.57 -1.25
CA ASP A 149 -13.79 -11.68 -2.04
C ASP A 149 -12.43 -12.34 -2.35
N ASP A 150 -12.06 -12.42 -3.63
CA ASP A 150 -10.71 -12.83 -4.05
C ASP A 150 -9.78 -11.59 -4.10
N ALA A 151 -9.26 -11.22 -2.93
CA ALA A 151 -8.40 -10.05 -2.73
C ALA A 151 -6.98 -10.45 -2.32
N LEU A 152 -5.98 -10.16 -3.17
CA LEU A 152 -4.57 -10.44 -2.87
C LEU A 152 -3.70 -9.21 -3.09
N CYS A 153 -2.68 -9.03 -2.24
CA CYS A 153 -1.60 -8.11 -2.60
C CYS A 153 -0.79 -8.69 -3.77
N ILE A 154 -0.28 -7.81 -4.65
CA ILE A 154 0.46 -8.22 -5.85
C ILE A 154 1.65 -9.10 -5.48
N ALA A 155 2.33 -8.80 -4.37
CA ALA A 155 3.46 -9.62 -3.91
C ALA A 155 3.05 -11.07 -3.61
N ALA A 156 1.87 -11.29 -3.00
CA ALA A 156 1.37 -12.63 -2.73
C ALA A 156 0.86 -13.31 -4.02
N LEU A 157 0.25 -12.55 -4.93
CA LEU A 157 -0.24 -13.03 -6.22
C LEU A 157 0.90 -13.59 -7.09
N THR A 158 2.04 -12.90 -7.12
CA THR A 158 3.17 -13.21 -8.00
C THR A 158 4.20 -14.17 -7.39
N SER A 159 4.25 -14.28 -6.06
CA SER A 159 5.21 -15.16 -5.37
C SER A 159 4.92 -16.63 -5.63
N PRO A 160 5.92 -17.43 -6.07
CA PRO A 160 5.80 -18.88 -6.11
C PRO A 160 5.59 -19.45 -4.70
N GLN A 161 4.63 -20.36 -4.56
CA GLN A 161 4.29 -21.01 -3.29
C GLN A 161 4.43 -22.53 -3.43
N PRO A 162 4.87 -23.24 -2.36
CA PRO A 162 4.80 -24.68 -2.33
C PRO A 162 3.34 -25.12 -2.10
N ALA A 163 2.92 -26.21 -2.75
CA ALA A 163 1.60 -26.81 -2.53
C ALA A 163 1.75 -28.31 -2.25
N PRO A 164 1.06 -28.86 -1.23
CA PRO A 164 1.08 -30.30 -0.96
C PRO A 164 0.71 -31.11 -2.21
N GLY A 165 1.49 -32.14 -2.52
CA GLY A 165 1.25 -33.02 -3.66
C GLY A 165 1.69 -32.47 -5.02
N ARG A 166 2.27 -31.26 -5.09
CA ARG A 166 2.77 -30.67 -6.34
C ARG A 166 4.30 -30.67 -6.39
N ARG A 167 4.88 -31.11 -7.52
CA ARG A 167 6.32 -30.90 -7.80
C ARG A 167 6.52 -29.48 -8.31
N GLY A 168 7.45 -28.74 -7.70
CA GLY A 168 7.76 -27.35 -8.04
C GLY A 168 6.88 -26.32 -7.33
N MET A 169 7.24 -25.05 -7.45
CA MET A 169 6.52 -23.91 -6.87
C MET A 169 5.81 -23.15 -7.97
N ARG A 170 4.61 -22.64 -7.67
CA ARG A 170 3.85 -21.80 -8.62
C ARG A 170 3.16 -20.67 -7.90
N SER A 171 2.96 -19.57 -8.62
CA SER A 171 2.25 -18.42 -8.10
C SER A 171 0.75 -18.51 -8.37
N ARG A 172 -0.05 -17.80 -7.57
CA ARG A 172 -1.48 -17.66 -7.80
C ARG A 172 -1.77 -16.99 -9.15
N LEU A 173 -0.89 -16.10 -9.62
CA LEU A 173 -0.98 -15.51 -10.96
C LEU A 173 -1.01 -16.59 -12.06
N GLN A 174 -0.08 -17.56 -12.00
CA GLN A 174 -0.04 -18.65 -12.99
C GLN A 174 -1.35 -19.45 -13.00
N GLU A 175 -1.88 -19.77 -11.82
CA GLU A 175 -3.13 -20.53 -11.69
C GLU A 175 -4.35 -19.77 -12.23
N VAL A 176 -4.43 -18.47 -11.95
CA VAL A 176 -5.51 -17.61 -12.46
C VAL A 176 -5.45 -17.52 -13.98
N ILE A 177 -4.27 -17.23 -14.54
CA ILE A 177 -4.10 -17.03 -15.98
C ILE A 177 -4.34 -18.32 -16.77
N GLU A 178 -3.89 -19.46 -16.26
CA GLU A 178 -4.12 -20.75 -16.93
C GLU A 178 -5.59 -21.15 -16.91
N ARG A 179 -6.27 -20.98 -15.76
CA ARG A 179 -7.71 -21.21 -15.68
C ARG A 179 -8.48 -20.32 -16.65
N LEU A 180 -8.09 -19.04 -16.76
CA LEU A 180 -8.69 -18.10 -17.72
C LEU A 180 -8.40 -18.49 -19.18
N ALA A 181 -7.20 -18.96 -19.49
CA ALA A 181 -6.85 -19.43 -20.82
C ALA A 181 -7.65 -20.69 -21.20
N GLU A 182 -7.79 -21.63 -20.27
CA GLU A 182 -8.62 -22.83 -20.44
C GLU A 182 -10.09 -22.48 -20.63
N SER A 183 -10.66 -21.64 -19.76
CA SER A 183 -12.10 -21.31 -19.80
C SER A 183 -12.49 -20.47 -21.02
N THR A 184 -11.59 -19.60 -21.49
CA THR A 184 -11.85 -18.75 -22.67
C THR A 184 -11.43 -19.39 -23.98
N GLY A 185 -10.66 -20.49 -23.96
CA GLY A 185 -10.07 -21.11 -25.15
C GLY A 185 -9.05 -20.22 -25.87
N ARG A 186 -8.53 -19.18 -25.22
CA ARG A 186 -7.60 -18.20 -25.80
C ARG A 186 -6.15 -18.52 -25.43
N PRO A 187 -5.17 -18.12 -26.28
CA PRO A 187 -3.76 -18.29 -25.94
C PRO A 187 -3.38 -17.61 -24.63
N THR A 188 -2.59 -18.28 -23.78
CA THR A 188 -2.12 -17.78 -22.47
C THR A 188 -1.52 -16.39 -22.55
N ALA A 189 -0.74 -16.10 -23.58
CA ALA A 189 -0.11 -14.79 -23.78
C ALA A 189 -1.15 -13.67 -24.04
N ALA A 190 -2.24 -13.97 -24.75
CA ALA A 190 -3.31 -13.01 -25.02
C ALA A 190 -4.14 -12.74 -23.76
N VAL A 191 -4.48 -13.79 -23.00
CA VAL A 191 -5.15 -13.66 -21.70
C VAL A 191 -4.30 -12.87 -20.71
N SER A 192 -3.00 -13.14 -20.65
CA SER A 192 -2.06 -12.40 -19.82
C SER A 192 -2.00 -10.91 -20.16
N ALA A 193 -1.92 -10.57 -21.45
CA ALA A 193 -1.90 -9.18 -21.89
C ALA A 193 -3.19 -8.44 -21.54
N GLU A 194 -4.35 -9.09 -21.69
CA GLU A 194 -5.62 -8.52 -21.29
C GLU A 194 -5.74 -8.37 -19.77
N TRP A 195 -5.33 -9.39 -19.01
CA TRP A 195 -5.33 -9.34 -17.55
C TRP A 195 -4.49 -8.16 -17.07
N PHE A 196 -3.29 -8.00 -17.64
CA PHE A 196 -2.40 -6.90 -17.32
C PHE A 196 -3.00 -5.53 -17.69
N LEU A 197 -3.64 -5.38 -18.86
CA LEU A 197 -4.32 -4.15 -19.23
C LEU A 197 -5.47 -3.82 -18.27
N ARG A 198 -6.30 -4.81 -17.90
CA ARG A 198 -7.36 -4.62 -16.89
C ARG A 198 -6.77 -4.22 -15.54
N TYR A 199 -5.62 -4.75 -15.14
CA TYR A 199 -4.91 -4.32 -13.94
C TYR A 199 -4.46 -2.84 -14.04
N LEU A 200 -3.88 -2.42 -15.15
CA LEU A 200 -3.51 -1.01 -15.35
C LEU A 200 -4.73 -0.08 -15.23
N GLU A 201 -5.85 -0.46 -15.84
CA GLU A 201 -7.09 0.33 -15.79
C GLU A 201 -7.75 0.34 -14.41
N THR A 202 -7.84 -0.80 -13.74
CA THR A 202 -8.59 -0.93 -12.47
C THR A 202 -7.78 -0.60 -11.24
N VAL A 203 -6.44 -0.55 -11.35
CA VAL A 203 -5.53 -0.33 -10.23
C VAL A 203 -4.60 0.87 -10.46
N VAL A 204 -3.94 0.96 -11.61
CA VAL A 204 -2.94 2.02 -11.86
C VAL A 204 -3.61 3.35 -12.17
N ARG A 205 -4.58 3.39 -13.08
CA ARG A 205 -5.29 4.64 -13.45
C ARG A 205 -5.94 5.34 -12.24
N PRO A 206 -6.63 4.66 -11.31
CA PRO A 206 -7.11 5.28 -10.08
C PRO A 206 -6.02 5.95 -9.24
N VAL A 207 -4.85 5.32 -9.13
CA VAL A 207 -3.73 5.88 -8.37
C VAL A 207 -3.14 7.10 -9.07
N LEU A 208 -3.04 7.09 -10.40
CA LEU A 208 -2.64 8.26 -11.19
C LEU A 208 -3.64 9.42 -11.05
N TRP A 209 -4.94 9.11 -11.01
CA TRP A 209 -5.98 10.13 -10.82
C TRP A 209 -5.80 10.86 -9.47
N LEU A 210 -5.55 10.10 -8.39
CA LEU A 210 -5.37 10.67 -7.06
C LEU A 210 -4.15 11.59 -6.98
N ASP A 211 -3.05 11.20 -7.65
CA ASP A 211 -1.86 12.03 -7.78
C ASP A 211 -2.16 13.33 -8.56
N ALA A 212 -2.81 13.21 -9.71
CA ALA A 212 -3.10 14.35 -10.59
C ALA A 212 -4.09 15.36 -10.00
N HIS A 213 -5.16 14.89 -9.35
CA HIS A 213 -6.28 15.73 -8.94
C HIS A 213 -6.17 16.18 -7.48
N ALA A 214 -5.57 15.37 -6.62
CA ALA A 214 -5.45 15.68 -5.20
C ALA A 214 -4.00 16.03 -4.79
N GLY A 215 -3.01 15.77 -5.64
CA GLY A 215 -1.61 15.86 -5.26
C GLY A 215 -1.22 14.85 -4.20
N VAL A 216 -1.90 13.70 -4.15
CA VAL A 216 -1.64 12.64 -3.17
C VAL A 216 -1.08 11.41 -3.88
N ALA A 217 0.24 11.23 -3.81
CA ALA A 217 0.91 10.05 -4.31
C ALA A 217 0.95 8.95 -3.25
N LEU A 218 0.83 7.69 -3.70
CA LEU A 218 0.80 6.52 -2.83
C LEU A 218 2.09 5.71 -2.98
N GLU A 219 2.60 5.16 -1.88
CA GLU A 219 3.64 4.12 -1.86
C GLU A 219 3.05 2.77 -2.32
N ALA A 220 2.50 2.75 -3.53
CA ALA A 220 1.72 1.65 -4.10
C ALA A 220 2.61 0.50 -4.62
N HIS A 221 3.57 0.06 -3.81
CA HIS A 221 4.40 -1.10 -4.08
C HIS A 221 3.60 -2.41 -3.98
N GLN A 222 4.16 -3.53 -4.43
CA GLN A 222 3.42 -4.79 -4.57
C GLN A 222 2.73 -5.31 -3.29
N GLN A 223 3.25 -5.00 -2.09
CA GLN A 223 2.62 -5.43 -0.84
C GLN A 223 1.46 -4.52 -0.37
N ASN A 224 1.46 -3.24 -0.76
CA ASN A 224 0.45 -2.24 -0.39
C ASN A 224 -0.67 -2.13 -1.42
N THR A 225 -0.45 -2.66 -2.62
CA THR A 225 -1.45 -2.75 -3.67
C THR A 225 -2.11 -4.11 -3.68
N LEU A 226 -3.43 -4.13 -3.48
CA LEU A 226 -4.28 -5.31 -3.60
C LEU A 226 -5.06 -5.23 -4.90
N VAL A 227 -5.13 -6.35 -5.61
CA VAL A 227 -6.05 -6.55 -6.73
C VAL A 227 -7.26 -7.33 -6.25
N LEU A 228 -8.44 -6.92 -6.69
CA LEU A 228 -9.70 -7.64 -6.51
C LEU A 228 -10.00 -8.37 -7.80
N LEU A 229 -10.13 -9.69 -7.72
CA LEU A 229 -10.51 -10.51 -8.86
C LEU A 229 -12.03 -10.74 -8.85
N ASP A 230 -12.63 -10.75 -10.03
CA ASP A 230 -14.00 -11.25 -10.19
C ASP A 230 -14.04 -12.79 -10.08
N ALA A 231 -15.25 -13.35 -10.20
CA ALA A 231 -15.48 -14.79 -10.08
C ALA A 231 -14.69 -15.63 -11.11
N ASP A 232 -14.35 -15.06 -12.27
CA ASP A 232 -13.58 -15.74 -13.31
C ASP A 232 -12.07 -15.64 -13.05
N GLY A 233 -11.63 -14.55 -12.42
CA GLY A 233 -10.24 -14.25 -12.08
C GLY A 233 -9.67 -13.02 -12.78
N TRP A 234 -10.50 -12.20 -13.41
CA TRP A 234 -10.05 -10.94 -14.02
C TRP A 234 -9.94 -9.83 -12.98
N PRO A 235 -9.01 -8.87 -13.14
CA PRO A 235 -8.96 -7.67 -12.30
C PRO A 235 -10.25 -6.88 -12.47
N ALA A 236 -10.99 -6.72 -11.37
CA ALA A 236 -12.25 -5.99 -11.31
C ALA A 236 -12.17 -4.76 -10.40
N GLY A 237 -11.03 -4.54 -9.75
CA GLY A 237 -10.81 -3.43 -8.84
C GLY A 237 -9.52 -3.60 -8.06
N GLY A 238 -9.32 -2.72 -7.09
CA GLY A 238 -8.16 -2.81 -6.20
C GLY A 238 -8.34 -2.08 -4.89
N ARG A 239 -7.38 -2.29 -3.98
CA ARG A 239 -7.27 -1.50 -2.76
C ARG A 239 -5.82 -1.09 -2.53
N TYR A 240 -5.61 0.16 -2.14
CA TYR A 240 -4.35 0.55 -1.50
C TYR A 240 -4.49 0.36 0.02
N ARG A 241 -3.47 -0.18 0.68
CA ARG A 241 -3.40 -0.22 2.14
C ARG A 241 -2.10 0.39 2.63
N ASP A 242 -2.11 0.76 3.90
CA ASP A 242 -1.03 1.34 4.70
C ASP A 242 -1.21 2.84 5.01
N ASN A 243 -0.70 3.27 6.16
CA ASN A 243 -0.73 4.66 6.64
C ASN A 243 0.64 5.31 6.74
N GLN A 244 1.71 4.61 6.36
CA GLN A 244 3.04 5.22 6.28
C GLN A 244 3.25 5.88 4.90
N GLY A 245 2.78 5.24 3.83
CA GLY A 245 3.12 5.64 2.46
C GLY A 245 2.19 6.64 1.75
N TYR A 246 1.86 7.78 2.37
CA TYR A 246 1.20 8.89 1.66
C TYR A 246 2.16 10.07 1.49
N TYR A 247 2.25 10.60 0.27
CA TYR A 247 3.01 11.81 -0.03
C TYR A 247 2.07 12.89 -0.54
N PHE A 248 1.97 14.00 0.19
CA PHE A 248 1.23 15.18 -0.27
C PHE A 248 2.20 16.11 -0.99
N ARG A 249 1.93 16.39 -2.26
CA ARG A 249 2.75 17.30 -3.05
C ARG A 249 2.70 18.70 -2.45
N THR A 250 3.85 19.34 -2.36
CA THR A 250 3.95 20.70 -1.85
C THR A 250 3.18 21.68 -2.74
N SER A 251 3.19 21.46 -4.06
CA SER A 251 2.39 22.23 -5.03
C SER A 251 0.88 22.20 -4.77
N HIS A 252 0.36 21.16 -4.11
CA HIS A 252 -1.06 20.98 -3.83
C HIS A 252 -1.46 21.39 -2.41
N ARG A 253 -0.52 21.97 -1.64
CA ARG A 253 -0.75 22.36 -0.24
C ARG A 253 -1.98 23.23 -0.07
N GLU A 254 -2.13 24.29 -0.86
CA GLU A 254 -3.27 25.21 -0.72
C GLU A 254 -4.61 24.53 -1.02
N ALA A 255 -4.67 23.70 -2.06
CA ALA A 255 -5.87 22.95 -2.41
C ALA A 255 -6.27 21.97 -1.30
N LEU A 256 -5.30 21.24 -0.74
CA LEU A 256 -5.52 20.32 0.38
C LEU A 256 -5.95 21.07 1.66
N GLN A 257 -5.33 22.21 1.98
CA GLN A 257 -5.70 23.03 3.14
C GLN A 257 -7.12 23.61 3.01
N ARG A 258 -7.54 24.03 1.81
CA ARG A 258 -8.91 24.48 1.55
C ARG A 258 -9.93 23.36 1.78
N ARG A 259 -9.57 22.12 1.46
CA ARG A 259 -10.45 20.96 1.61
C ARG A 259 -10.50 20.44 3.05
N LEU A 260 -9.37 20.37 3.73
CA LEU A 260 -9.27 19.95 5.12
C LEU A 260 -8.22 20.81 5.83
N PRO A 261 -8.63 21.87 6.56
CA PRO A 261 -7.70 22.73 7.28
C PRO A 261 -6.81 21.95 8.26
N GLY A 262 -5.50 22.25 8.25
CA GLY A 262 -4.51 21.60 9.11
C GLY A 262 -3.99 20.25 8.60
N ILE A 263 -4.50 19.73 7.48
CA ILE A 263 -4.07 18.43 6.93
C ILE A 263 -2.55 18.39 6.69
N GLY A 264 -1.90 17.28 7.03
CA GLY A 264 -0.50 17.05 6.72
C GLY A 264 0.51 17.77 7.61
N VAL A 265 0.04 18.60 8.57
CA VAL A 265 0.90 19.35 9.49
C VAL A 265 1.40 18.45 10.62
N GLU A 266 0.49 17.82 11.38
CA GLU A 266 0.89 16.93 12.48
C GLU A 266 1.56 15.66 11.97
N SER A 267 1.06 15.14 10.85
CA SER A 267 1.55 13.90 10.25
C SER A 267 2.83 14.06 9.43
N ASP A 268 3.32 15.29 9.22
CA ASP A 268 4.49 15.60 8.40
C ASP A 268 4.43 14.89 7.04
N SER A 269 3.36 15.14 6.29
CA SER A 269 3.03 14.38 5.06
C SER A 269 3.38 15.12 3.77
N TYR A 270 3.78 16.40 3.86
CA TYR A 270 4.14 17.17 2.67
C TYR A 270 5.56 16.89 2.23
N VAL A 271 5.71 16.55 0.96
CA VAL A 271 6.99 16.24 0.33
C VAL A 271 7.15 17.14 -0.89
N SER A 272 8.38 17.50 -1.25
CA SER A 272 8.61 18.25 -2.48
C SER A 272 8.15 17.43 -3.68
N ASP A 273 7.69 18.11 -4.73
CA ASP A 273 7.18 17.46 -5.93
C ASP A 273 8.24 16.58 -6.60
N GLU A 274 9.50 17.03 -6.62
CA GLU A 274 10.63 16.28 -7.16
C GLU A 274 10.88 14.96 -6.42
N VAL A 275 10.90 15.00 -5.08
CA VAL A 275 11.07 13.78 -4.27
C VAL A 275 9.84 12.89 -4.41
N THR A 276 8.64 13.47 -4.44
CA THR A 276 7.40 12.72 -4.65
C THR A 276 7.42 11.97 -5.97
N ASP A 277 7.84 12.62 -7.05
CA ASP A 277 7.98 12.00 -8.36
C ASP A 277 8.98 10.84 -8.37
N GLU A 278 10.15 11.02 -7.74
CA GLU A 278 11.17 9.98 -7.65
C GLU A 278 10.64 8.75 -6.89
N ARG A 279 10.02 8.98 -5.73
CA ARG A 279 9.46 7.92 -4.88
C ARG A 279 8.29 7.22 -5.58
N PHE A 280 7.39 7.98 -6.19
CA PHE A 280 6.23 7.45 -6.88
C PHE A 280 6.61 6.63 -8.12
N ALA A 281 7.63 7.07 -8.88
CA ALA A 281 8.19 6.31 -9.99
C ALA A 281 8.82 4.98 -9.55
N TYR A 282 9.50 4.96 -8.41
CA TYR A 282 9.99 3.71 -7.85
C TYR A 282 8.85 2.77 -7.42
N TYR A 283 7.89 3.25 -6.64
CA TYR A 283 6.89 2.37 -6.04
C TYR A 283 5.83 1.88 -7.02
N LEU A 284 5.23 2.78 -7.81
CA LEU A 284 4.21 2.41 -8.80
C LEU A 284 4.84 1.96 -10.12
N GLY A 285 5.88 2.66 -10.60
CA GLY A 285 6.53 2.32 -11.86
C GLY A 285 7.39 1.06 -11.77
N ILE A 286 8.43 1.06 -10.93
CA ILE A 286 9.43 -0.01 -10.89
C ILE A 286 8.94 -1.21 -10.08
N ASN A 287 8.66 -1.02 -8.79
CA ASN A 287 8.34 -2.11 -7.89
C ASN A 287 7.02 -2.80 -8.30
N ASN A 288 6.01 -2.01 -8.64
CA ASN A 288 4.70 -2.51 -9.01
C ASN A 288 4.60 -2.90 -10.49
N ILE A 289 4.53 -1.94 -11.43
CA ILE A 289 4.23 -2.23 -12.85
C ILE A 289 5.32 -3.09 -13.50
N LEU A 290 6.59 -2.65 -13.46
CA LEU A 290 7.69 -3.42 -14.05
C LEU A 290 7.92 -4.74 -13.31
N GLY A 291 7.75 -4.76 -11.98
CA GLY A 291 7.81 -5.99 -11.19
C GLY A 291 6.75 -7.00 -11.59
N LEU A 292 5.52 -6.56 -11.92
CA LEU A 292 4.45 -7.43 -12.41
C LEU A 292 4.75 -7.94 -13.83
N ILE A 293 5.27 -7.08 -14.73
CA ILE A 293 5.74 -7.51 -16.06
C ILE A 293 6.80 -8.60 -15.94
N GLY A 294 7.79 -8.41 -15.06
CA GLY A 294 8.82 -9.41 -14.80
C GLY A 294 8.26 -10.72 -14.21
N ALA A 295 7.19 -10.66 -13.41
CA ALA A 295 6.51 -11.86 -12.92
C ALA A 295 5.85 -12.66 -14.06
N PHE A 296 5.19 -12.00 -15.01
CA PHE A 296 4.66 -12.66 -16.22
C PHE A 296 5.78 -13.26 -17.08
N GLY A 297 6.87 -12.51 -17.27
CA GLY A 297 8.02 -12.94 -18.07
C GLY A 297 8.73 -14.16 -17.48
N SER A 298 9.10 -14.08 -16.20
CA SER A 298 9.83 -15.14 -15.50
C SER A 298 9.03 -16.45 -15.34
N THR A 299 7.70 -16.38 -15.40
CA THR A 299 6.82 -17.56 -15.35
C THR A 299 6.42 -18.09 -16.73
N GLY A 300 6.86 -17.45 -17.81
CA GLY A 300 6.56 -17.85 -19.19
C GLY A 300 5.12 -17.61 -19.63
N LEU A 301 4.32 -16.88 -18.85
CA LEU A 301 2.91 -16.59 -19.16
C LEU A 301 2.76 -15.62 -20.34
N CYS A 302 3.65 -14.62 -20.41
CA CYS A 302 3.72 -13.68 -21.51
C CYS A 302 5.12 -13.06 -21.60
N GLY A 303 5.61 -12.82 -22.83
CA GLY A 303 6.91 -12.18 -23.03
C GLY A 303 6.91 -10.72 -22.58
N GLU A 304 7.94 -10.30 -21.83
CA GLU A 304 8.01 -8.95 -21.25
C GLU A 304 7.87 -7.84 -22.30
N ARG A 305 8.43 -8.02 -23.50
CA ARG A 305 8.33 -7.04 -24.60
C ARG A 305 6.88 -6.73 -25.00
N VAL A 306 5.99 -7.73 -24.95
CA VAL A 306 4.57 -7.55 -25.26
C VAL A 306 3.90 -6.70 -24.19
N LEU A 307 4.18 -6.99 -22.92
CA LEU A 307 3.60 -6.25 -21.80
C LEU A 307 4.21 -4.86 -21.64
N LEU A 308 5.50 -4.67 -21.92
CA LEU A 308 6.13 -3.35 -22.00
C LEU A 308 5.48 -2.50 -23.09
N ALA A 309 5.21 -3.06 -24.27
CA ALA A 309 4.49 -2.35 -25.34
C ALA A 309 3.05 -2.00 -24.94
N ALA A 310 2.34 -2.91 -24.25
CA ALA A 310 1.01 -2.64 -23.71
C ALA A 310 1.04 -1.54 -22.63
N CYS A 311 2.01 -1.59 -21.72
CA CYS A 311 2.23 -0.57 -20.71
C CYS A 311 2.52 0.80 -21.33
N ARG A 312 3.39 0.86 -22.36
CA ARG A 312 3.67 2.11 -23.07
C ARG A 312 2.41 2.72 -23.66
N ARG A 313 1.54 1.94 -24.31
CA ARG A 313 0.26 2.45 -24.86
C ARG A 313 -0.61 3.04 -23.75
N PHE A 314 -0.82 2.30 -22.67
CA PHE A 314 -1.57 2.78 -21.50
C PHE A 314 -0.98 4.08 -20.93
N LEU A 315 0.35 4.16 -20.78
CA LEU A 315 1.00 5.36 -20.25
C LEU A 315 0.90 6.54 -21.23
N THR A 316 0.95 6.30 -22.54
CA THR A 316 0.76 7.37 -23.54
C THR A 316 -0.65 7.94 -23.46
N GLU A 317 -1.66 7.09 -23.31
CA GLU A 317 -3.04 7.52 -23.08
C GLU A 317 -3.16 8.27 -21.74
N ALA A 318 -2.56 7.74 -20.67
CA ALA A 318 -2.60 8.35 -19.34
C ALA A 318 -1.76 9.63 -19.19
N ALA A 319 -0.85 9.91 -20.14
CA ALA A 319 -0.08 11.16 -20.20
C ALA A 319 -0.88 12.30 -20.87
N GLY A 320 -1.95 11.98 -21.60
CA GLY A 320 -2.88 12.97 -22.14
C GLY A 320 -4.01 13.27 -21.13
N PRO A 321 -4.50 14.51 -21.06
CA PRO A 321 -5.70 14.81 -20.29
C PRO A 321 -6.93 14.17 -20.96
N ALA A 322 -7.91 13.73 -20.18
CA ALA A 322 -9.15 13.20 -20.76
C ALA A 322 -9.96 14.32 -21.43
N ASP A 323 -9.98 15.50 -20.81
CA ASP A 323 -10.57 16.73 -21.35
C ASP A 323 -9.60 17.92 -21.29
N PRO A 324 -9.69 18.90 -22.21
CA PRO A 324 -8.84 20.09 -22.18
C PRO A 324 -8.87 20.82 -20.83
N GLY A 325 -7.72 20.91 -20.17
CA GLY A 325 -7.56 21.59 -18.88
C GLY A 325 -7.65 20.67 -17.66
N GLU A 326 -7.91 19.38 -17.82
CA GLU A 326 -7.80 18.42 -16.72
C GLU A 326 -6.34 18.19 -16.31
N PRO A 327 -6.04 18.07 -15.01
CA PRO A 327 -4.70 17.79 -14.54
C PRO A 327 -4.29 16.34 -14.87
N VAL A 328 -3.01 16.16 -15.15
CA VAL A 328 -2.42 14.84 -15.44
C VAL A 328 -1.27 14.59 -14.46
N SER A 329 -1.14 13.34 -14.01
CA SER A 329 0.00 12.94 -13.19
C SER A 329 1.29 13.11 -14.00
N PRO A 330 2.39 13.62 -13.43
CA PRO A 330 3.67 13.67 -14.14
C PRO A 330 4.30 12.28 -14.35
N LEU A 331 3.79 11.24 -13.67
CA LEU A 331 4.40 9.91 -13.66
C LEU A 331 4.41 9.24 -15.05
N PRO A 332 3.32 9.21 -15.85
CA PRO A 332 3.33 8.54 -17.15
C PRO A 332 4.35 9.15 -18.13
N ALA A 333 4.41 10.48 -18.23
CA ALA A 333 5.40 11.17 -19.05
C ALA A 333 6.83 10.83 -18.58
N ARG A 334 7.09 10.92 -17.27
CA ARG A 334 8.38 10.53 -16.69
C ARG A 334 8.78 9.10 -17.07
N LEU A 335 7.88 8.12 -16.93
CA LEU A 335 8.17 6.73 -17.28
C LEU A 335 8.40 6.49 -18.78
N LEU A 336 7.82 7.32 -19.65
CA LEU A 336 8.00 7.20 -21.11
C LEU A 336 9.26 7.91 -21.63
N GLU A 337 9.65 9.02 -21.00
CA GLU A 337 10.62 9.96 -21.57
C GLU A 337 11.99 9.89 -20.89
N THR A 338 12.07 9.50 -19.61
CA THR A 338 13.37 9.49 -18.93
C THR A 338 14.18 8.25 -19.30
N ALA A 339 15.38 8.44 -19.86
CA ALA A 339 16.27 7.33 -20.26
C ALA A 339 16.67 6.40 -19.09
N THR A 340 16.66 6.93 -17.87
CA THR A 340 17.00 6.18 -16.65
C THR A 340 15.99 6.44 -15.54
N LEU A 341 15.89 5.50 -14.59
CA LEU A 341 15.03 5.59 -13.42
C LEU A 341 15.85 5.43 -12.15
N ARG A 342 15.43 6.12 -11.09
CA ARG A 342 15.99 5.98 -9.75
C ARG A 342 15.31 4.82 -9.04
N CYS A 343 16.07 3.79 -8.72
CA CYS A 343 15.59 2.55 -8.13
C CYS A 343 16.17 2.38 -6.73
N LYS A 344 15.31 2.09 -5.75
CA LYS A 344 15.73 1.84 -4.38
C LYS A 344 16.58 0.58 -4.30
N ALA A 345 17.79 0.72 -3.81
CA ALA A 345 18.74 -0.37 -3.62
C ALA A 345 18.58 -0.93 -2.20
N ASN A 346 17.64 -1.87 -2.03
CA ASN A 346 17.37 -2.47 -0.71
C ASN A 346 18.61 -3.11 -0.09
N LEU A 347 19.42 -3.84 -0.87
CA LEU A 347 20.65 -4.46 -0.36
C LEU A 347 21.66 -3.42 0.17
N LEU A 348 21.91 -2.36 -0.59
CA LEU A 348 22.80 -1.27 -0.15
C LEU A 348 22.23 -0.54 1.05
N THR A 349 20.92 -0.26 1.05
CA THR A 349 20.24 0.37 2.19
C THR A 349 20.43 -0.44 3.47
N ARG A 350 20.30 -1.78 3.38
CA ARG A 350 20.60 -2.69 4.50
C ARG A 350 22.08 -2.68 4.89
N LEU A 351 22.99 -2.70 3.93
CA LEU A 351 24.44 -2.70 4.17
C LEU A 351 24.89 -1.44 4.91
N HIS A 352 24.28 -0.29 4.59
CA HIS A 352 24.53 0.98 5.27
C HIS A 352 23.83 1.14 6.62
N GLY A 353 23.06 0.13 7.07
CA GLY A 353 22.40 0.16 8.38
C GLY A 353 21.28 1.18 8.51
N LEU A 354 20.75 1.69 7.39
CA LEU A 354 19.68 2.69 7.40
C LEU A 354 18.36 2.08 7.88
N ASP A 355 17.58 2.87 8.63
CA ASP A 355 16.22 2.55 9.04
C ASP A 355 15.25 3.53 8.36
N GLU A 356 14.37 3.01 7.50
CA GLU A 356 13.53 3.84 6.63
C GLU A 356 12.39 4.56 7.36
N LEU A 357 12.26 4.38 8.67
CA LEU A 357 11.35 5.17 9.49
C LEU A 357 12.05 6.33 10.21
N VAL A 358 13.37 6.46 10.05
CA VAL A 358 14.19 7.47 10.71
C VAL A 358 14.84 8.39 9.68
N GLY A 359 14.67 9.69 9.89
CA GLY A 359 15.22 10.73 9.02
C GLY A 359 14.25 11.20 7.93
N PRO A 360 14.69 12.16 7.10
CA PRO A 360 13.86 12.68 6.02
C PRO A 360 13.74 11.70 4.84
N VAL A 361 12.61 11.78 4.12
CA VAL A 361 12.19 10.84 3.05
C VAL A 361 13.19 10.78 1.88
N ASP A 362 13.96 11.85 1.70
CA ASP A 362 14.99 11.97 0.66
C ASP A 362 16.23 11.11 0.94
N THR A 363 16.58 10.88 2.21
CA THR A 363 17.88 10.33 2.65
C THR A 363 17.75 9.00 3.39
N GLN A 364 16.54 8.60 3.77
CA GLN A 364 16.29 7.35 4.51
C GLN A 364 16.55 6.05 3.73
N SER A 365 16.90 6.11 2.43
CA SER A 365 17.21 4.93 1.62
C SER A 365 18.21 5.24 0.51
N VAL A 366 18.97 4.23 0.09
CA VAL A 366 19.92 4.34 -1.02
C VAL A 366 19.20 4.11 -2.35
N TYR A 367 19.43 4.97 -3.32
CA TYR A 367 18.91 4.84 -4.69
C TYR A 367 20.06 4.73 -5.70
N VAL A 368 19.89 3.82 -6.65
CA VAL A 368 20.78 3.62 -7.81
C VAL A 368 20.05 3.97 -9.10
N THR A 369 20.79 4.20 -10.18
CA THR A 369 20.22 4.51 -11.49
C THR A 369 20.16 3.24 -12.34
N ILE A 370 18.99 2.94 -12.90
CA ILE A 370 18.78 1.81 -13.81
C ILE A 370 18.33 2.31 -15.19
N LYS A 371 18.62 1.55 -16.25
CA LYS A 371 18.08 1.84 -17.59
C LYS A 371 16.56 1.70 -17.57
N ASN A 372 15.85 2.65 -18.18
CA ASN A 372 14.40 2.59 -18.29
C ASN A 372 13.99 1.66 -19.45
N PRO A 373 13.28 0.54 -19.20
CA PRO A 373 12.81 -0.35 -20.27
C PRO A 373 11.58 0.20 -21.01
N LEU A 374 10.96 1.28 -20.50
CA LEU A 374 9.83 1.96 -21.12
C LEU A 374 10.24 3.19 -21.93
N ALA A 375 11.49 3.66 -21.82
CA ALA A 375 12.00 4.75 -22.66
C ALA A 375 12.19 4.28 -24.11
N ALA A 376 11.92 5.17 -25.06
CA ALA A 376 12.04 4.90 -26.50
C ALA A 376 13.49 4.62 -26.93
#